data_AF-A0A7S4I1H8-F1
#
_entry.id   AF-A0A7S4I1H8-F1
#
_cell.length_a   1.000
_cell.length_b   1.000
_cell.length_c   1.000
_cell.angle_alpha   90.00
_cell.angle_beta   90.00
_cell.angle_gamma   90.00
#
_symmetry.space_group_name_H-M   'P 1'
#
loop_
_entity.id
_entity.type
_entity.pdbx_description
1 polymer ?
#
loop_
_entity_poly.entity_id
_entity_poly.type
_entity_poly.pdbx_seq_one_letter_code
_entity_poly.pdbx_strand_id
1 'polypeptide(L)'
;SLTHGDILVSVTKKHSKLRLWYSKLLHRHSERKQAEETSWFGWIPATVKADQHQVLEHCGRDGFLYLRFQRLLILVLGTETAVALPILLSTNLTGDADIEGFGVTTANHLAAGSPMLWIIAA
;
A
#
# COMPACT_ATOMS: atom_id res chain seq x y z
N SER A 1 9.14 -55.95 24.07
CA SER A 1 8.45 -55.33 25.21
C SER A 1 8.93 -53.89 25.29
N LEU A 2 8.12 -52.93 24.85
CA LEU A 2 8.44 -51.51 24.97
C LEU A 2 8.19 -51.11 26.43
N THR A 3 9.26 -50.79 27.14
CA THR A 3 9.23 -50.44 28.57
C THR A 3 8.55 -49.09 28.77
N HIS A 4 7.73 -48.96 29.82
CA HIS A 4 6.97 -47.75 30.16
C HIS A 4 7.84 -46.48 30.27
N GLY A 5 9.15 -46.63 30.56
CA GLY A 5 10.14 -45.55 30.58
C GLY A 5 10.46 -44.95 29.20
N ASP A 6 10.49 -45.76 28.15
CA ASP A 6 10.81 -45.29 26.79
C ASP A 6 9.70 -44.37 26.24
N ILE A 7 8.45 -44.67 26.63
CA ILE A 7 7.28 -43.87 26.27
C ILE A 7 7.38 -42.48 26.92
N LEU A 8 7.68 -42.40 28.22
CA LEU A 8 7.79 -41.13 28.94
C LEU A 8 8.93 -40.25 28.42
N VAL A 9 10.08 -40.85 28.09
CA VAL A 9 11.21 -40.13 27.49
C VAL A 9 10.85 -39.61 26.09
N SER A 10 10.13 -40.40 25.28
CA SER A 10 9.68 -39.96 23.96
C SER A 10 8.69 -38.78 24.03
N VAL A 11 7.76 -38.81 25.01
CA VAL A 11 6.74 -37.78 25.23
C VAL A 11 7.39 -36.47 25.69
N THR A 12 8.30 -36.52 26.66
CA THR A 12 9.01 -35.32 27.15
C THR A 12 9.89 -34.69 26.08
N LYS A 13 10.61 -35.50 25.29
CA LYS A 13 11.44 -35.01 24.18
C LYS A 13 10.62 -34.40 23.05
N LYS A 14 9.45 -34.97 22.75
CA LYS A 14 8.49 -34.41 21.77
C LYS A 14 7.93 -33.08 22.25
N HIS A 15 7.57 -32.97 23.54
CA HIS A 15 7.06 -31.74 24.13
C HIS A 15 8.10 -30.61 24.14
N SER A 16 9.37 -30.91 24.43
CA SER A 16 10.43 -29.90 24.37
C SER A 16 10.68 -29.40 22.94
N LYS A 17 10.70 -30.31 21.96
CA LYS A 17 10.80 -29.96 20.53
C LYS A 17 9.59 -29.15 20.07
N LEU A 18 8.38 -29.51 20.52
CA LEU A 18 7.17 -28.74 20.25
C LEU A 18 7.32 -27.31 20.76
N ARG A 19 7.63 -27.11 22.04
CA ARG A 19 7.76 -25.77 22.64
C ARG A 19 8.81 -24.92 21.92
N LEU A 20 9.94 -25.53 21.56
CA LEU A 20 11.00 -24.86 20.81
C LEU A 20 10.56 -24.49 19.37
N TRP A 21 9.76 -25.33 18.75
CA TRP A 21 9.20 -25.04 17.43
C TRP A 21 8.17 -23.92 17.49
N TYR A 22 7.24 -23.95 18.46
CA TYR A 22 6.24 -22.91 18.66
C TYR A 22 6.86 -21.55 18.98
N SER A 23 7.89 -21.50 19.83
CA SER A 23 8.58 -20.24 20.13
C SER A 23 9.27 -19.66 18.89
N LYS A 24 9.92 -20.50 18.08
CA LYS A 24 10.51 -20.07 16.79
C LYS A 24 9.46 -19.57 15.80
N LEU A 25 8.29 -20.21 15.75
CA LEU A 25 7.20 -19.80 14.87
C LEU A 25 6.66 -18.43 15.29
N LEU A 26 6.34 -18.25 16.58
CA LEU A 26 5.84 -16.99 17.13
C LEU A 26 6.85 -15.86 16.94
N HIS A 27 8.13 -16.11 17.17
CA HIS A 27 9.18 -15.13 16.95
C HIS A 27 9.21 -14.65 15.50
N ARG A 28 9.13 -15.58 14.53
CA ARG A 28 9.08 -15.24 13.10
C ARG A 28 7.84 -14.43 12.71
N HIS A 29 6.70 -14.66 13.37
CA HIS A 29 5.51 -13.84 13.16
C HIS A 29 5.64 -12.45 13.77
N SER A 30 6.27 -12.34 14.94
CA SER A 30 6.55 -11.06 15.61
C SER A 30 7.50 -10.20 14.77
N GLU A 31 8.60 -10.78 14.27
CA GLU A 31 9.58 -10.06 13.44
C GLU A 31 8.95 -9.53 12.14
N ARG A 32 8.04 -10.29 11.53
CA ARG A 32 7.32 -9.83 10.33
C ARG A 32 6.40 -8.65 10.62
N LYS A 33 5.65 -8.68 11.73
CA LYS A 33 4.82 -7.56 12.15
C LYS A 33 5.67 -6.33 12.46
N GLN A 34 6.78 -6.52 13.16
CA GLN A 34 7.69 -5.44 13.51
C GLN A 34 8.36 -4.83 12.28
N ALA A 35 8.73 -5.63 11.26
CA ALA A 35 9.25 -5.14 9.98
C ALA A 35 8.20 -4.34 9.17
N GLU A 36 6.93 -4.74 9.23
CA GLU A 36 5.83 -3.98 8.63
C GLU A 36 5.61 -2.65 9.38
N GLU A 37 5.74 -2.61 10.71
CA GLU A 37 5.61 -1.37 11.50
C GLU A 37 6.82 -0.43 11.40
N THR A 38 8.03 -0.96 11.15
CA THR A 38 9.28 -0.17 11.06
C THR A 38 9.60 0.32 9.65
N SER A 39 8.89 -0.17 8.64
CA SER A 39 9.03 0.31 7.26
C SER A 39 8.39 1.68 7.10
N TRP A 40 9.07 2.61 6.42
CA TRP A 40 8.60 3.99 6.20
C TRP A 40 7.24 4.07 5.50
N PHE A 41 6.90 3.03 4.72
CA PHE A 41 5.62 2.91 4.00
C PHE A 41 4.76 1.75 4.50
N GLY A 42 5.13 1.09 5.60
CA GLY A 42 4.38 -0.07 6.10
C GLY A 42 2.99 0.26 6.65
N TRP A 43 2.75 1.54 7.00
CA TRP A 43 1.43 2.05 7.35
C TRP A 43 0.44 2.02 6.18
N ILE A 44 0.90 2.10 4.93
CA ILE A 44 0.04 2.10 3.73
C ILE A 44 -0.69 0.76 3.60
N PRO A 45 -0.01 -0.41 3.48
CA PRO A 45 -0.68 -1.69 3.39
C PRO A 45 -1.47 -2.01 4.67
N ALA A 46 -1.01 -1.58 5.85
CA ALA A 46 -1.76 -1.73 7.10
C ALA A 46 -3.10 -0.99 7.07
N THR A 47 -3.12 0.24 6.54
CA THR A 47 -4.34 1.06 6.42
C THR A 47 -5.29 0.56 5.33
N VAL A 48 -4.75 0.02 4.24
CA VAL A 48 -5.56 -0.58 3.16
C VAL A 48 -6.17 -1.91 3.61
N LYS A 49 -5.41 -2.75 4.33
CA LYS A 49 -5.87 -4.04 4.86
C LYS A 49 -6.69 -3.94 6.14
N ALA A 50 -6.82 -2.75 6.72
CA ALA A 50 -7.60 -2.54 7.94
C ALA A 50 -9.03 -3.08 7.76
N ASP A 51 -9.41 -3.99 8.67
CA ASP A 51 -10.68 -4.70 8.61
C ASP A 51 -11.85 -3.75 8.85
N GLN A 52 -12.90 -3.90 8.04
CA GLN A 52 -14.05 -2.99 8.06
C GLN A 52 -14.80 -3.04 9.40
N HIS A 53 -14.81 -4.20 10.06
CA HIS A 53 -15.44 -4.35 11.37
C HIS A 53 -14.66 -3.59 12.46
N GLN A 54 -13.33 -3.71 12.46
CA GLN A 54 -12.47 -3.00 13.42
C GLN A 54 -12.57 -1.48 13.26
N VAL A 55 -12.61 -0.99 12.01
CA VAL A 55 -12.78 0.43 11.70
C VAL A 55 -14.15 0.94 12.16
N LEU A 56 -15.21 0.17 11.95
CA LEU A 56 -16.56 0.55 12.38
C LEU A 56 -16.69 0.60 13.90
N GLU A 57 -16.04 -0.33 14.60
CA GLU A 57 -16.06 -0.41 16.07
C GLU A 57 -15.24 0.72 16.72
N HIS A 58 -14.10 1.11 16.14
CA HIS A 58 -13.21 2.11 16.73
C HIS A 58 -13.50 3.54 16.26
N CYS A 59 -13.85 3.75 14.98
CA CYS A 59 -14.06 5.08 14.40
C CYS A 59 -15.55 5.43 14.23
N GLY A 60 -16.45 4.47 14.50
CA GLY A 60 -17.87 4.64 14.27
C GLY A 60 -18.25 4.69 12.79
N ARG A 61 -19.54 4.93 12.55
CA ARG A 61 -20.14 4.93 11.21
C ARG A 61 -19.60 6.04 10.30
N ASP A 62 -19.37 7.22 10.84
CA ASP A 62 -18.97 8.39 10.05
C ASP A 62 -17.50 8.28 9.61
N GLY A 63 -16.62 7.79 10.49
CA GLY A 63 -15.23 7.48 10.15
C GLY A 63 -15.11 6.38 9.09
N PHE A 64 -15.97 5.35 9.16
CA PHE A 64 -16.05 4.32 8.13
C PHE A 64 -16.44 4.90 6.76
N LEU A 65 -17.43 5.80 6.73
CA LEU A 65 -17.89 6.42 5.48
C LEU A 65 -16.80 7.28 4.86
N TYR A 66 -16.08 8.06 5.68
CA TYR A 66 -14.95 8.88 5.25
C TYR A 66 -13.82 8.04 4.64
N LEU A 67 -13.40 6.96 5.32
CA LEU A 67 -12.34 6.08 4.82
C LEU A 67 -12.73 5.38 3.52
N ARG A 68 -14.02 5.02 3.37
CA ARG A 68 -14.54 4.46 2.12
C ARG A 68 -14.49 5.47 0.98
N PHE A 69 -14.88 6.72 1.24
CA PHE A 69 -14.77 7.80 0.26
C PHE A 69 -13.31 8.05 -0.13
N GLN A 70 -12.40 8.10 0.83
CA GLN A 70 -10.97 8.33 0.58
C GLN A 70 -10.36 7.23 -0.29
N ARG A 71 -10.72 5.97 -0.06
CA ARG A 71 -10.25 4.84 -0.90
C ARG A 71 -10.72 4.98 -2.35
N LEU A 72 -11.97 5.39 -2.56
CA LEU A 72 -12.50 5.66 -3.90
C LEU A 72 -11.77 6.84 -4.56
N LEU A 73 -11.52 7.91 -3.80
CA LEU A 73 -10.84 9.11 -4.28
C LEU A 73 -9.39 8.81 -4.70
N ILE A 74 -8.66 8.00 -3.93
CA ILE A 74 -7.30 7.56 -4.29
C ILE A 74 -7.31 6.72 -5.57
N LEU A 75 -8.29 5.82 -5.73
CA LEU A 75 -8.41 5.01 -6.94
C LEU A 75 -8.70 5.88 -8.18
N VAL A 76 -9.67 6.78 -8.08
CA VAL A 76 -10.03 7.69 -9.18
C VAL A 76 -8.85 8.59 -9.54
N LEU A 77 -8.26 9.30 -8.57
CA LEU A 77 -7.11 10.17 -8.82
C LEU A 77 -5.89 9.39 -9.31
N GLY A 78 -5.68 8.17 -8.83
CA GLY A 78 -4.60 7.31 -9.29
C GLY A 78 -4.77 6.90 -10.74
N THR A 79 -5.99 6.53 -11.16
CA THR A 79 -6.31 6.22 -12.55
C THR A 79 -6.16 7.46 -13.44
N GLU A 80 -6.71 8.61 -13.03
CA GLU A 80 -6.56 9.87 -13.76
C GLU A 80 -5.09 10.28 -13.90
N THR A 81 -4.30 10.15 -12.82
CA THR A 81 -2.86 10.47 -12.85
C THR A 81 -2.10 9.52 -13.78
N ALA A 82 -2.44 8.24 -13.81
CA ALA A 82 -1.80 7.26 -14.70
C ALA A 82 -2.08 7.54 -16.18
N VAL A 83 -3.25 8.10 -16.50
CA VAL A 83 -3.63 8.53 -17.86
C VAL A 83 -3.02 9.89 -18.20
N ALA A 84 -3.07 10.84 -17.27
CA ALA A 84 -2.56 12.20 -17.47
C ALA A 84 -1.04 12.26 -17.56
N LEU A 85 -0.30 11.45 -16.78
CA LEU A 85 1.16 11.46 -16.76
C LEU A 85 1.80 11.26 -18.15
N PRO A 86 1.48 10.22 -18.93
CA PRO A 86 2.07 10.03 -20.25
C PRO A 86 1.66 11.12 -21.24
N ILE A 87 0.43 11.65 -21.14
CA ILE A 87 -0.04 12.76 -21.98
C ILE A 87 0.77 14.02 -21.67
N LEU A 88 0.79 14.43 -20.39
CA LEU A 88 1.50 15.61 -19.92
C LEU A 88 3.02 15.52 -20.16
N LEU A 89 3.61 14.34 -19.98
CA LEU A 89 5.03 14.13 -20.23
C LEU A 89 5.34 14.20 -21.73
N SER A 90 4.52 13.58 -22.58
CA SER A 90 4.70 13.62 -24.04
C SER A 90 4.54 15.05 -24.58
N THR A 91 3.58 15.82 -24.07
CA THR A 91 3.39 17.21 -24.47
C THR A 91 4.52 18.10 -23.97
N ASN A 92 5.01 17.89 -22.73
CA ASN A 92 6.14 18.61 -22.16
C ASN A 92 7.45 18.40 -22.94
N LEU A 93 7.63 17.25 -23.59
CA LEU A 93 8.77 16.99 -24.48
C LEU A 93 8.65 17.64 -25.87
N THR A 94 7.45 18.07 -26.27
CA THR A 94 7.16 18.61 -27.61
C THR A 94 7.11 20.15 -27.63
N GLY A 95 7.02 20.82 -26.48
CA GLY A 95 6.90 22.27 -26.39
C GLY A 95 8.24 23.03 -26.48
N ASP A 96 8.16 24.30 -26.89
CA ASP A 96 9.31 25.17 -27.19
C ASP A 96 10.10 25.56 -25.93
N ALA A 97 11.43 25.58 -25.99
CA ALA A 97 12.32 25.56 -24.83
C ALA A 97 12.43 26.87 -24.02
N ASP A 98 11.57 27.87 -24.29
CA ASP A 98 11.75 29.25 -23.80
C ASP A 98 10.96 29.59 -22.53
N ILE A 99 10.33 28.59 -21.90
CA ILE A 99 9.67 28.73 -20.59
C ILE A 99 10.50 27.94 -19.57
N GLU A 100 10.86 28.56 -18.44
CA GLU A 100 11.56 27.90 -17.35
C GLU A 100 10.62 27.65 -16.15
N GLY A 101 10.79 26.52 -15.46
CA GLY A 101 10.08 26.20 -14.21
C GLY A 101 8.78 25.39 -14.39
N PHE A 102 7.87 25.48 -13.41
CA PHE A 102 6.63 24.67 -13.37
C PHE A 102 5.62 25.02 -14.49
N GLY A 103 5.84 26.14 -15.17
CA GLY A 103 5.02 26.56 -16.32
C GLY A 103 5.17 25.65 -17.55
N VAL A 104 6.33 24.99 -17.70
CA VAL A 104 6.62 24.03 -18.80
C VAL A 104 5.73 22.79 -18.71
N THR A 105 5.45 22.34 -17.48
CA THR A 105 4.60 21.17 -17.23
C THR A 105 3.10 21.49 -17.18
N THR A 106 2.71 22.73 -17.51
CA THR A 106 1.32 23.21 -17.43
C THR A 106 0.82 23.63 -18.82
N ALA A 107 -0.50 23.62 -19.04
CA ALA A 107 -1.13 24.03 -20.31
C ALA A 107 -0.74 25.44 -20.81
N ASN A 108 -0.14 26.27 -19.95
CA ASN A 108 0.41 27.59 -20.27
C ASN A 108 1.60 27.53 -21.24
N HIS A 109 2.21 26.36 -21.45
CA HIS A 109 3.28 26.15 -22.43
C HIS A 109 2.78 26.06 -23.88
N LEU A 110 1.48 25.84 -24.08
CA LEU A 110 0.92 25.69 -25.43
C LEU A 110 0.53 27.04 -26.04
N ALA A 111 0.93 27.27 -27.30
CA ALA A 111 0.50 28.43 -28.07
C ALA A 111 -1.04 28.49 -28.16
N ALA A 112 -1.61 29.68 -27.93
CA ALA A 112 -3.05 29.90 -27.99
C ALA A 112 -3.59 29.51 -29.37
N GLY A 113 -4.43 28.46 -29.41
CA GLY A 113 -5.01 27.90 -30.64
C GLY A 113 -4.42 26.57 -31.11
N SER A 114 -3.48 25.95 -30.38
CA SER A 114 -2.94 24.64 -30.74
C SER A 114 -3.98 23.51 -30.60
N PRO A 115 -4.03 22.53 -31.53
CA PRO A 115 -4.95 21.40 -31.45
C PRO A 115 -4.72 20.49 -30.24
N MET A 116 -3.55 20.57 -29.59
CA MET A 116 -3.25 19.81 -28.37
C MET A 116 -4.08 20.25 -27.15
N LEU A 117 -4.59 21.50 -27.11
CA LEU A 117 -5.53 21.93 -26.07
C LEU A 117 -6.80 21.05 -26.04
N TRP A 118 -7.26 20.59 -27.20
CA TRP A 118 -8.42 19.70 -27.28
C TRP A 118 -8.12 18.29 -26.78
N ILE A 119 -6.87 17.83 -26.88
CA ILE A 119 -6.46 16.50 -26.39
C ILE A 119 -6.35 16.49 -24.87
N ILE A 120 -5.96 17.61 -24.25
CA ILE A 120 -5.92 17.76 -22.79
C ILE A 120 -7.33 18.05 -22.23
N ALA A 121 -8.19 18.72 -23.00
CA ALA A 121 -9.55 19.08 -22.59
C ALA A 121 -10.61 18.00 -22.83
N ALA A 122 -10.32 17.01 -23.68
CA ALA A 122 -11.20 15.87 -23.99
C ALA A 122 -10.92 14.70 -23.06
#